data_AF-A0A556MH14-F1
#
_entry.id   AF-A0A556MH14-F1
#
_cell.length_a   1.000
_cell.length_b   1.000
_cell.length_c   1.000
_cell.angle_alpha   90.00
_cell.angle_beta   90.00
_cell.angle_gamma   90.00
#
_symmetry.space_group_name_H-M   'P 1'
#
loop_
_entity.id
_entity.type
_entity.pdbx_description
1 polymer ?
#
loop_
_entity_poly.entity_id
_entity_poly.type
_entity_poly.pdbx_seq_one_letter_code
_entity_poly.pdbx_strand_id
1 'polypeptide(L)' 'MINTPLPTLVDEINETLTDGNKAILHQDTIRFIINDSDSKVMKLIEFMDLLETLTGQSANDFSFDVAYKSE' A
#
# COMPACT_ATOMS: atom_id res chain seq x y z
N MET A 1 4.20 -19.49 4.81
CA MET A 1 4.78 -18.19 5.22
C MET A 1 5.50 -17.62 4.01
N ILE A 2 4.89 -16.64 3.34
CA ILE A 2 5.59 -15.91 2.29
C ILE A 2 6.37 -14.81 3.01
N ASN A 3 7.69 -15.01 3.11
CA ASN A 3 8.66 -14.05 3.67
C ASN A 3 9.06 -13.04 2.57
N THR A 4 8.11 -12.41 1.88
CA THR A 4 8.47 -11.35 0.93
C THR A 4 9.01 -10.18 1.75
N PRO A 5 10.26 -9.75 1.53
CA PRO A 5 10.80 -8.61 2.24
C PRO A 5 9.92 -7.37 1.99
N LEU A 6 9.65 -6.58 3.02
CA LEU A 6 8.86 -5.34 2.89
C LEU A 6 9.33 -4.43 1.74
N PRO A 7 10.65 -4.25 1.47
CA PRO A 7 11.10 -3.49 0.31
C PRO A 7 10.61 -4.06 -1.03
N THR A 8 10.69 -5.37 -1.21
CA THR A 8 10.22 -6.05 -2.43
C THR A 8 8.72 -5.89 -2.61
N LEU A 9 7.96 -6.00 -1.52
CA LEU A 9 6.51 -5.79 -1.54
C LEU A 9 6.16 -4.33 -1.91
N VAL A 10 6.91 -3.35 -1.42
CA VAL A 10 6.73 -1.94 -1.80
C VAL A 10 6.99 -1.72 -3.30
N ASP A 11 8.00 -2.37 -3.87
CA ASP A 11 8.28 -2.30 -5.30
C ASP A 11 7.12 -2.91 -6.11
N GLU A 12 6.66 -4.11 -5.76
CA GLU A 12 5.51 -4.79 -6.40
C GLU A 12 4.21 -3.97 -6.32
N ILE A 13 3.95 -3.34 -5.16
CA ILE A 13 2.82 -2.43 -5.01
C ILE A 13 2.96 -1.26 -6.00
N ASN A 14 4.12 -0.60 -6.07
CA ASN A 14 4.32 0.54 -6.96
C ASN A 14 4.24 0.17 -8.44
N GLU A 15 4.61 -1.05 -8.83
CA GLU A 15 4.42 -1.55 -10.19
C GLU A 15 2.93 -1.70 -10.55
N THR A 16 2.08 -1.94 -9.55
CA THR A 16 0.63 -2.12 -9.74
C THR A 16 -0.15 -0.79 -9.64
N LEU A 17 0.39 0.20 -8.94
CA LEU A 17 -0.26 1.51 -8.78
C LEU A 17 -0.11 2.38 -10.03
N THR A 18 -1.24 2.75 -10.66
CA THR A 18 -1.26 3.56 -11.91
C THR A 18 -1.69 5.01 -11.73
N ASP A 19 -2.28 5.36 -10.58
CA ASP A 19 -3.07 6.60 -10.43
C ASP A 19 -2.30 7.75 -9.74
N GLY A 20 -0.97 7.73 -9.82
CA GLY A 20 -0.11 8.68 -9.10
C GLY A 20 0.02 8.42 -7.58
N ASN A 21 -0.72 7.43 -7.08
CA ASN A 21 -0.52 6.82 -5.77
C ASN A 21 0.84 6.12 -5.71
N LYS A 22 1.44 6.05 -4.52
CA LYS A 22 2.71 5.36 -4.31
C LYS A 22 2.74 4.65 -2.97
N ALA A 23 3.56 3.62 -2.84
CA ALA A 23 3.96 3.06 -1.56
C ALA A 23 5.43 3.36 -1.29
N ILE A 24 5.79 3.59 -0.04
CA ILE A 24 7.19 3.70 0.40
C ILE A 24 7.41 2.89 1.67
N LEU A 25 8.65 2.48 1.92
CA LEU A 25 9.03 1.97 3.22
C LEU A 25 9.21 3.14 4.20
N HIS A 26 8.53 3.10 5.33
CA HIS A 26 8.65 4.10 6.39
C HIS A 26 8.68 3.41 7.76
N GLN A 27 9.78 3.58 8.50
CA GLN A 27 9.93 3.02 9.86
C GLN A 27 9.53 1.54 9.95
N ASP A 28 10.05 0.72 9.03
CA ASP A 28 9.76 -0.73 8.93
C ASP A 28 8.28 -1.09 8.67
N THR A 29 7.50 -0.13 8.15
CA THR A 29 6.11 -0.33 7.72
C THR A 29 5.91 0.19 6.30
N ILE A 30 4.80 -0.20 5.67
CA ILE A 30 4.42 0.31 4.34
C ILE A 30 3.64 1.61 4.54
N ARG A 31 4.11 2.71 3.97
CA ARG A 31 3.33 3.95 3.88
C ARG A 31 2.75 4.12 2.49
N PHE A 32 1.43 4.18 2.40
CA PHE A 32 0.73 4.55 1.18
C PHE A 32 0.59 6.07 1.08
N ILE A 33 1.01 6.61 -0.05
CA ILE A 33 0.87 8.00 -0.44
C ILE A 33 -0.28 8.09 -1.42
N ILE A 34 -1.42 8.60 -0.96
CA ILE A 34 -2.62 8.77 -1.79
C ILE A 34 -2.56 10.14 -2.45
N ASN A 35 -2.58 10.14 -3.78
CA ASN A 35 -2.68 11.34 -4.60
C ASN A 35 -4.16 11.65 -4.82
N ASP A 36 -4.64 12.69 -4.13
CA ASP A 36 -5.92 13.37 -4.30
C ASP A 36 -7.08 12.49 -4.81
N SER A 37 -7.66 11.69 -3.92
CA SER A 37 -8.84 10.88 -4.23
C SER A 37 -10.09 11.47 -3.58
N ASP A 38 -11.16 11.59 -4.37
CA ASP A 38 -12.51 11.96 -3.91
C ASP A 38 -13.04 11.00 -2.82
N SER A 39 -12.47 9.79 -2.70
CA SER A 39 -12.79 8.83 -1.65
C SER A 39 -11.53 8.18 -1.07
N LYS A 40 -11.07 8.77 0.04
CA LYS A 40 -9.93 8.28 0.84
C LYS A 40 -10.13 6.85 1.34
N VAL A 41 -11.36 6.50 1.70
CA VAL A 41 -11.72 5.17 2.21
C VAL A 41 -11.69 4.13 1.09
N MET A 42 -12.19 4.46 -0.11
CA MET A 42 -12.16 3.54 -1.25
C MET A 42 -10.72 3.17 -1.61
N LYS A 43 -9.81 4.15 -1.68
CA LYS A 43 -8.39 3.90 -1.96
C LYS A 43 -7.71 3.05 -0.90
N LEU A 44 -8.09 3.21 0.37
CA LEU A 44 -7.60 2.34 1.44
C LEU A 44 -7.99 0.87 1.19
N ILE A 45 -9.25 0.62 0.84
CA ILE A 45 -9.76 -0.72 0.57
C ILE A 45 -9.05 -1.33 -0.64
N GLU A 46 -8.83 -0.56 -1.71
CA GLU A 46 -8.06 -1.00 -2.88
C GLU A 46 -6.63 -1.42 -2.51
N PHE A 47 -5.95 -0.67 -1.62
CA PHE A 47 -4.60 -1.04 -1.17
C PHE A 47 -4.57 -2.28 -0.28
N MET A 48 -5.59 -2.46 0.56
CA MET A 48 -5.74 -3.69 1.34
C MET A 48 -5.92 -4.89 0.41
N ASP A 49 -6.84 -4.81 -0.54
CA ASP A 49 -7.08 -5.89 -1.52
C ASP A 49 -5.82 -6.21 -2.36
N LEU A 50 -5.06 -5.17 -2.73
CA LEU A 50 -3.77 -5.32 -3.41
C LEU A 50 -2.75 -6.05 -2.53
N LEU A 51 -2.63 -5.69 -1.25
CA LEU A 51 -1.74 -6.39 -0.30
C LEU A 51 -2.13 -7.86 -0.17
N GLU A 52 -3.43 -8.17 -0.07
CA GLU A 52 -3.89 -9.56 0.02
C GLU A 52 -3.59 -10.34 -1.25
N THR A 53 -3.76 -9.72 -2.41
CA THR A 53 -3.46 -10.33 -3.71
C THR A 53 -1.97 -10.61 -3.89
N LEU A 54 -1.09 -9.67 -3.53
CA LEU A 54 0.36 -9.82 -3.71
C LEU A 54 0.97 -10.80 -2.68
N THR A 55 0.51 -10.75 -1.44
CA THR A 55 1.13 -11.49 -0.34
C THR A 55 0.44 -12.82 -0.03
N GLY A 56 -0.80 -13.01 -0.50
CA GLY A 56 -1.66 -14.13 -0.14
C GLY A 56 -2.03 -14.18 1.34
N GLN A 57 -1.83 -13.09 2.09
CA GLN A 57 -2.11 -12.95 3.52
C GLN A 57 -3.15 -11.86 3.75
N SER A 58 -3.83 -11.83 4.90
CA SER A 58 -4.80 -10.76 5.12
C SER A 58 -4.08 -9.43 5.30
N ALA A 59 -4.63 -8.37 4.73
CA ALA A 59 -4.09 -7.01 4.89
C ALA A 59 -4.14 -6.58 6.37
N ASN A 60 -5.00 -7.20 7.18
CA ASN A 60 -5.07 -6.98 8.63
C ASN A 60 -3.83 -7.51 9.39
N ASP A 61 -3.04 -8.39 8.77
CA ASP A 61 -1.79 -8.90 9.34
C ASP A 61 -0.63 -7.91 9.11
N PHE A 62 -0.84 -6.85 8.32
CA PHE A 62 0.15 -5.83 8.02
C PHE A 62 -0.09 -4.55 8.82
N SER A 63 0.99 -3.97 9.33
CA SER A 63 0.97 -2.59 9.80
C SER A 63 1.35 -1.67 8.64
N PHE A 64 0.43 -0.75 8.29
CA PHE A 64 0.65 0.25 7.25
C PHE A 64 0.16 1.63 7.71
N ASP A 65 0.77 2.66 7.13
CA ASP A 65 0.45 4.06 7.36
C ASP A 65 -0.05 4.71 6.06
N VAL A 66 -0.81 5.79 6.18
CA VAL A 66 -1.41 6.49 5.04
C VAL A 66 -1.14 7.97 5.14
N ALA A 67 -0.45 8.50 4.12
CA ALA A 67 -0.25 9.91 3.91
C ALA A 67 -1.06 10.37 2.70
N TYR A 68 -1.80 11.45 2.85
CA TYR A 68 -2.44 12.12 1.73
C TYR A 68 -1.49 13.20 1.22
N LYS A 69 -1.29 13.28 -0.10
CA LYS A 69 -0.75 14.49 -0.70
C LYS A 69 -1.81 15.58 -0.50
N SER A 70 -1.63 16.37 0.56
CA SER A 70 -2.35 17.63 0.70
C SER A 70 -2.02 18.51 -0.51
N GLU A 71 -3.05 19.16 -1.06
CA GLU A 71 -2.91 20.27 -2.01
C GLU A 71 -1.85 21.29 -1.57
#